data_AF-A0A950Y9J4-F1
#
_entry.id   AF-A0A950Y9J4-F1
#
_cell.length_a   1.000
_cell.length_b   1.000
_cell.length_c   1.000
_cell.angle_alpha   90.00
_cell.angle_beta   90.00
_cell.angle_gamma   90.00
#
_symmetry.space_group_name_H-M   'P 1'
#
loop_
_entity.id
_entity.type
_entity.pdbx_description
1 polymer ?
#
loop_
_entity_poly.entity_id
_entity_poly.type
_entity_poly.pdbx_seq_one_letter_code
_entity_poly.pdbx_strand_id
1 'polypeptide(L)'
;MPRSWKLAFALLFSAAALMADDQALWREYGLVRTQTSKQAGQTVTIYQMKDVTGALAAWESLRSAGGRSCTLAPFCTQERNRVVVADDNYVAIFEGAAPTRKQVEALYDALPNKHDTSLPAILTFIPQQGLVPDSARYILGPASFQGFASELASTDPGFAQGAEAQIAEY
;
A
#
# COMPACT_ATOMS: atom_id res chain seq x y z
N MET A 1 1.11 -39.50 -10.15
CA MET A 1 1.28 -38.39 -11.11
C MET A 1 0.68 -37.12 -10.52
N PRO A 2 1.47 -36.12 -10.09
CA PRO A 2 0.89 -34.87 -9.60
C PRO A 2 0.65 -33.89 -10.76
N ARG A 3 -0.59 -33.39 -10.84
CA ARG A 3 -1.02 -32.34 -11.77
C ARG A 3 -0.38 -31.01 -11.35
N SER A 4 0.50 -30.48 -12.20
CA SER A 4 1.08 -29.14 -12.05
C SER A 4 0.02 -28.08 -12.35
N TRP A 5 -0.36 -27.31 -11.34
CA TRP A 5 -1.28 -26.18 -11.48
C TRP A 5 -0.46 -24.96 -11.91
N LYS A 6 -0.27 -24.78 -13.21
CA LYS A 6 0.28 -23.53 -13.75
C LYS A 6 -0.85 -22.51 -13.79
N LEU A 7 -0.96 -21.66 -12.77
CA LEU A 7 -1.79 -20.46 -12.82
C LEU A 7 -1.16 -19.50 -13.85
N ALA A 8 -1.73 -19.46 -15.05
CA ALA A 8 -1.39 -18.47 -16.05
C ALA A 8 -2.08 -17.15 -15.69
N PHE A 9 -1.30 -16.18 -15.24
CA PHE A 9 -1.75 -14.79 -15.12
C PHE A 9 -1.95 -14.23 -16.53
N ALA A 10 -3.21 -14.15 -16.99
CA ALA A 10 -3.54 -13.34 -18.16
C ALA A 10 -3.39 -11.86 -17.75
N LEU A 11 -2.32 -11.25 -18.24
CA LEU A 11 -1.99 -9.83 -18.09
C LEU A 11 -2.90 -9.00 -18.98
N LEU A 12 -3.81 -8.23 -18.39
CA LEU A 12 -4.58 -7.20 -19.09
C LEU A 12 -4.19 -5.85 -18.50
N PHE A 13 -3.39 -5.08 -19.22
CA PHE A 13 -3.04 -3.73 -18.81
C PHE A 13 -4.26 -2.83 -18.97
N SER A 14 -4.82 -2.36 -17.86
CA SER A 14 -5.77 -1.25 -17.83
C SER A 14 -5.18 -0.16 -16.96
N ALA A 15 -4.98 1.03 -17.53
CA ALA A 15 -4.65 2.21 -16.76
C ALA A 15 -5.95 2.68 -16.07
N ALA A 16 -6.01 2.57 -14.75
CA ALA A 16 -7.04 3.28 -13.98
C ALA A 16 -6.72 4.79 -14.03
N ALA A 17 -7.72 5.61 -14.30
CA ALA A 17 -7.55 7.07 -14.26
C ALA A 17 -7.40 7.51 -12.79
N LEU A 18 -6.19 7.96 -12.42
CA LEU A 18 -5.92 8.63 -11.15
C LEU A 18 -6.31 10.11 -11.28
N MET A 19 -6.92 10.71 -10.24
CA MET A 19 -7.13 12.16 -10.18
C MET A 19 -5.76 12.87 -10.10
N ALA A 20 -5.71 14.17 -10.40
CA ALA A 20 -4.43 14.91 -10.42
C ALA A 20 -3.71 14.90 -9.05
N ASP A 21 -4.45 15.04 -7.96
CA ASP A 21 -3.91 14.98 -6.59
C ASP A 21 -3.42 13.57 -6.24
N ASP A 22 -4.14 12.54 -6.70
CA ASP A 22 -3.67 11.15 -6.58
C ASP A 22 -2.35 10.98 -7.34
N GLN A 23 -2.22 11.57 -8.54
CA GLN A 23 -1.01 11.43 -9.34
C GLN A 23 0.22 12.04 -8.66
N ALA A 24 0.06 13.18 -7.98
CA ALA A 24 1.15 13.79 -7.20
C ALA A 24 1.55 12.89 -6.02
N LEU A 25 0.57 12.35 -5.29
CA LEU A 25 0.77 11.45 -4.16
C LEU A 25 1.52 10.16 -4.57
N TRP A 26 1.03 9.48 -5.62
CA TRP A 26 1.66 8.25 -6.10
C TRP A 26 3.08 8.48 -6.64
N ARG A 27 3.32 9.64 -7.25
CA ARG A 27 4.68 10.01 -7.68
C ARG A 27 5.60 10.25 -6.48
N GLU A 28 5.10 10.90 -5.44
CA GLU A 28 5.85 11.11 -4.20
C GLU A 28 6.19 9.78 -3.50
N TYR A 29 5.26 8.83 -3.48
CA TYR A 29 5.49 7.46 -3.00
C TYR A 29 6.41 6.62 -3.91
N GLY A 30 6.86 7.18 -5.03
CA GLY A 30 7.78 6.51 -5.93
C GLY A 30 7.13 5.37 -6.71
N LEU A 31 5.86 5.51 -7.12
CA LEU A 31 5.21 4.53 -8.00
C LEU A 31 6.03 4.30 -9.28
N VAL A 32 6.46 3.06 -9.47
CA VAL A 32 7.20 2.61 -10.65
C VAL A 32 6.24 2.03 -11.68
N ARG A 33 5.30 1.19 -11.23
CA ARG A 33 4.41 0.46 -12.13
C ARG A 33 3.11 0.08 -11.44
N THR A 34 2.03 0.11 -12.22
CA THR A 34 0.74 -0.46 -11.84
C THR A 34 0.37 -1.59 -12.80
N GLN A 35 -0.23 -2.65 -12.26
CA GLN A 35 -0.77 -3.75 -13.05
C GLN A 35 -2.09 -4.20 -12.45
N THR A 36 -3.13 -4.31 -13.29
CA THR A 36 -4.41 -4.88 -12.89
C THR A 36 -4.66 -6.20 -13.61
N SER A 37 -5.28 -7.16 -12.94
CA SER A 37 -5.77 -8.40 -13.54
C SER A 37 -7.15 -8.72 -12.98
N LYS A 38 -7.99 -9.36 -13.79
CA LYS A 38 -9.32 -9.82 -13.38
C LYS A 38 -9.38 -11.33 -13.53
N GLN A 39 -9.73 -12.04 -12.46
CA GLN A 39 -9.85 -13.50 -12.46
C GLN A 39 -11.01 -13.93 -11.56
N ALA A 40 -11.90 -14.77 -12.07
CA ALA A 40 -12.90 -15.51 -11.29
C ALA A 40 -13.65 -14.70 -10.20
N GLY A 41 -14.15 -13.50 -10.54
CA GLY A 41 -14.89 -12.64 -9.60
C GLY A 41 -14.01 -11.84 -8.63
N GLN A 42 -12.71 -11.80 -8.88
CA GLN A 42 -11.73 -10.98 -8.16
C GLN A 42 -10.96 -10.09 -9.14
N THR A 43 -10.78 -8.81 -8.78
CA THR A 43 -9.84 -7.91 -9.44
C THR A 43 -8.63 -7.76 -8.54
N VAL A 44 -7.43 -7.87 -9.10
CA VAL A 44 -6.17 -7.66 -8.37
C VAL A 44 -5.42 -6.53 -9.02
N THR A 45 -5.14 -5.47 -8.26
CA THR A 45 -4.29 -4.35 -8.69
C THR A 45 -3.01 -4.35 -7.87
N ILE A 46 -1.87 -4.37 -8.54
CA ILE A 46 -0.54 -4.43 -7.94
C ILE A 46 0.16 -3.12 -8.28
N TYR A 47 0.73 -2.50 -7.26
CA TYR A 47 1.56 -1.32 -7.38
C TYR A 47 2.98 -1.67 -6.93
N GLN A 48 3.94 -1.43 -7.82
CA GLN A 48 5.36 -1.48 -7.50
C GLN A 48 5.81 -0.08 -7.12
N MET A 49 6.35 0.08 -5.91
CA MET A 49 7.07 1.28 -5.50
C MET A 49 8.56 1.12 -5.74
N LYS A 50 9.26 2.25 -5.72
CA LYS A 50 10.71 2.32 -5.81
C LYS A 50 11.39 1.60 -4.64
N ASP A 51 10.81 1.68 -3.44
CA ASP A 51 11.36 1.12 -2.21
C ASP A 51 10.24 0.74 -1.20
N VAL A 52 10.63 0.14 -0.08
CA VAL A 52 9.72 -0.29 1.00
C VAL A 52 9.03 0.88 1.69
N THR A 53 9.69 2.03 1.77
CA THR A 53 9.19 3.25 2.43
C THR A 53 7.98 3.78 1.65
N GLY A 54 8.12 3.90 0.33
CA GLY A 54 7.01 4.25 -0.56
C GLY A 54 5.88 3.24 -0.52
N ALA A 55 6.19 1.94 -0.46
CA ALA A 55 5.16 0.88 -0.39
C ALA A 55 4.35 0.94 0.90
N LEU A 56 5.01 1.21 2.04
CA LEU A 56 4.34 1.41 3.31
C LEU A 56 3.44 2.66 3.28
N ALA A 57 3.96 3.79 2.80
CA ALA A 57 3.17 5.03 2.71
C ALA A 57 1.94 4.86 1.80
N ALA A 58 2.12 4.17 0.66
CA ALA A 58 1.02 3.78 -0.21
C ALA A 58 0.02 2.87 0.51
N TRP A 59 0.47 1.83 1.20
CA TRP A 59 -0.40 0.93 1.96
C TRP A 59 -1.23 1.69 3.00
N GLU A 60 -0.58 2.52 3.83
CA GLU A 60 -1.27 3.30 4.85
C GLU A 60 -2.32 4.25 4.27
N SER A 61 -2.01 4.91 3.15
CA SER A 61 -2.94 5.80 2.45
C SER A 61 -4.16 5.08 1.86
N LEU A 62 -4.01 3.81 1.51
CA LEU A 62 -5.07 2.99 0.91
C LEU A 62 -6.00 2.37 1.95
N ARG A 63 -5.64 2.38 3.24
CA ARG A 63 -6.51 1.87 4.30
C ARG A 63 -7.68 2.82 4.51
N SER A 64 -8.83 2.26 4.87
CA SER A 64 -9.97 3.05 5.33
C SER A 64 -10.19 2.88 6.83
N ALA A 65 -10.92 3.81 7.44
CA ALA A 65 -11.35 3.71 8.83
C ALA A 65 -12.26 2.49 9.12
N GLY A 66 -12.83 1.87 8.08
CA GLY A 66 -13.62 0.63 8.20
C GLY A 66 -12.78 -0.64 8.05
N GLY A 67 -11.51 -0.51 7.71
CA GLY A 67 -10.55 -1.60 7.58
C GLY A 67 -10.29 -2.30 8.90
N ARG A 68 -9.96 -3.59 8.82
CA ARG A 68 -9.48 -4.38 9.96
C ARG A 68 -8.21 -5.08 9.57
N SER A 69 -7.23 -5.11 10.47
CA SER A 69 -6.03 -5.89 10.24
C SER A 69 -6.35 -7.35 9.95
N CYS A 70 -5.65 -7.95 8.99
CA CYS A 70 -5.81 -9.35 8.59
C CYS A 70 -4.51 -10.13 8.69
N THR A 71 -4.61 -11.46 8.64
CA THR A 71 -3.48 -12.38 8.83
C THR A 71 -3.00 -12.98 7.51
N LEU A 72 -3.06 -12.24 6.40
CA LEU A 72 -2.58 -12.75 5.10
C LEU A 72 -1.11 -12.38 4.84
N ALA A 73 -0.64 -11.26 5.40
CA ALA A 73 0.73 -10.77 5.36
C ALA A 73 0.98 -9.85 6.58
N PRO A 74 2.22 -9.41 6.85
CA PRO A 74 2.52 -8.47 7.94
C PRO A 74 1.73 -7.16 7.85
N PHE A 75 1.63 -6.58 6.65
CA PHE A 75 0.81 -5.40 6.38
C PHE A 75 -0.43 -5.81 5.60
N CYS A 76 -1.55 -5.91 6.29
CA CYS A 76 -2.79 -6.43 5.71
C CYS A 76 -3.97 -5.72 6.36
N THR A 77 -4.81 -5.07 5.56
CA THR A 77 -6.13 -4.61 5.99
C THR A 77 -7.21 -5.23 5.10
N GLN A 78 -8.35 -5.57 5.71
CA GLN A 78 -9.48 -6.21 5.06
C GLN A 78 -10.79 -5.49 5.40
N GLU A 79 -11.58 -5.29 4.36
CA GLU A 79 -12.95 -4.83 4.37
C GLU A 79 -13.85 -5.88 3.68
N ARG A 80 -15.16 -5.60 3.55
CA ARG A 80 -16.14 -6.59 3.04
C ARG A 80 -15.77 -7.19 1.68
N ASN A 81 -15.28 -6.37 0.76
CA ASN A 81 -14.99 -6.76 -0.63
C ASN A 81 -13.62 -6.25 -1.10
N ARG A 82 -12.74 -5.88 -0.17
CA ARG A 82 -11.44 -5.29 -0.47
C ARG A 82 -10.40 -5.75 0.54
N VAL A 83 -9.25 -6.22 0.06
CA VAL A 83 -8.09 -6.54 0.87
C VAL A 83 -6.90 -5.77 0.32
N VAL A 84 -6.20 -5.03 1.17
CA VAL A 84 -4.97 -4.32 0.81
C VAL A 84 -3.82 -4.94 1.57
N VAL A 85 -2.85 -5.44 0.82
CA VAL A 85 -1.65 -6.10 1.34
C VAL A 85 -0.43 -5.30 0.93
N ALA A 86 0.56 -5.19 1.80
CA ALA A 86 1.90 -4.76 1.44
C ALA A 86 2.95 -5.76 1.89
N ASP A 87 3.95 -5.95 1.05
CA ASP A 87 5.13 -6.78 1.31
C ASP A 87 6.25 -6.29 0.36
N ASP A 88 7.49 -6.26 0.86
CA ASP A 88 8.62 -5.59 0.19
C ASP A 88 8.25 -4.16 -0.30
N ASN A 89 8.63 -3.81 -1.53
CA ASN A 89 8.27 -2.58 -2.23
C ASN A 89 6.94 -2.67 -3.01
N TYR A 90 6.05 -3.60 -2.65
CA TYR A 90 4.83 -3.88 -3.39
C TYR A 90 3.56 -3.74 -2.54
N VAL A 91 2.53 -3.14 -3.14
CA VAL A 91 1.18 -3.09 -2.58
C VAL A 91 0.21 -3.78 -3.53
N ALA A 92 -0.60 -4.70 -3.01
CA ALA A 92 -1.65 -5.40 -3.76
C ALA A 92 -3.03 -5.10 -3.19
N ILE A 93 -3.96 -4.70 -4.05
CA ILE A 93 -5.38 -4.54 -3.75
C ILE A 93 -6.14 -5.68 -4.41
N PHE A 94 -6.85 -6.47 -3.62
CA PHE A 94 -7.78 -7.49 -4.07
C PHE A 94 -9.19 -6.99 -3.86
N GLU A 95 -9.99 -6.91 -4.92
CA GLU A 95 -11.39 -6.50 -4.88
C GLU A 95 -12.30 -7.64 -5.31
N GLY A 96 -13.44 -7.82 -4.62
CA GLY A 96 -14.36 -8.93 -4.86
C GLY A 96 -14.17 -10.06 -3.86
N ALA A 97 -13.96 -11.29 -4.34
CA ALA A 97 -13.70 -12.43 -3.46
C ALA A 97 -12.42 -12.21 -2.63
N ALA A 98 -12.44 -12.55 -1.34
CA ALA A 98 -11.26 -12.43 -0.48
C ALA A 98 -10.19 -13.46 -0.88
N PRO A 99 -8.91 -13.07 -1.02
CA PRO A 99 -7.83 -14.01 -1.30
C PRO A 99 -7.53 -14.89 -0.08
N THR A 100 -7.04 -16.09 -0.34
CA THR A 100 -6.42 -16.95 0.68
C THR A 100 -4.96 -16.54 0.90
N ARG A 101 -4.39 -16.89 2.06
CA ARG A 101 -2.97 -16.64 2.36
C ARG A 101 -2.04 -17.21 1.28
N LYS A 102 -2.29 -18.44 0.82
CA LYS A 102 -1.49 -19.08 -0.25
C LYS A 102 -1.55 -18.32 -1.57
N GLN A 103 -2.67 -17.68 -1.89
CA GLN A 103 -2.78 -16.86 -3.10
C GLN A 103 -1.98 -15.56 -2.96
N VAL A 104 -1.98 -14.95 -1.78
CA VAL A 104 -1.16 -13.77 -1.48
C VAL A 104 0.33 -14.14 -1.55
N GLU A 105 0.77 -15.19 -0.86
CA GLU A 105 2.15 -15.69 -0.90
C GLU A 105 2.60 -15.98 -2.34
N ALA A 106 1.81 -16.77 -3.09
CA ALA A 106 2.14 -17.10 -4.48
C ALA A 106 2.17 -15.87 -5.41
N LEU A 107 1.35 -14.85 -5.16
CA LEU A 107 1.39 -13.60 -5.90
C LEU A 107 2.73 -12.91 -5.65
N TYR A 108 3.08 -12.67 -4.40
CA TYR A 108 4.29 -11.94 -4.04
C TYR A 108 5.54 -12.71 -4.46
N ASP A 109 5.60 -14.03 -4.31
CA ASP A 109 6.73 -14.87 -4.76
C ASP A 109 7.02 -14.75 -6.26
N ALA A 110 6.00 -14.45 -7.07
CA ALA A 110 6.14 -14.29 -8.51
C ALA A 110 6.59 -12.87 -8.94
N LEU A 111 6.61 -11.90 -8.03
CA LEU A 111 6.98 -10.51 -8.36
C LEU A 111 8.51 -10.36 -8.47
N PRO A 112 9.03 -9.81 -9.58
CA PRO A 112 10.46 -9.55 -9.74
C PRO A 112 10.90 -8.29 -8.98
N ASN A 113 12.20 -8.03 -8.87
CA ASN A 113 12.75 -6.75 -8.38
C ASN A 113 12.22 -6.33 -7.00
N LYS A 114 12.12 -7.30 -6.09
CA LYS A 114 11.80 -7.05 -4.69
C LYS A 114 12.93 -6.31 -4.01
N HIS A 115 12.57 -5.30 -3.24
CA HIS A 115 13.46 -4.61 -2.33
C HIS A 115 13.03 -4.94 -0.91
N ASP A 116 13.86 -5.67 -0.20
CA ASP A 116 13.70 -5.97 1.23
C ASP A 116 14.73 -5.16 2.01
N THR A 117 14.34 -3.96 2.42
CA THR A 117 15.14 -3.10 3.29
C THR A 117 14.36 -2.87 4.57
N SER A 118 15.06 -2.64 5.69
CA SER A 118 14.41 -2.35 6.96
C SER A 118 13.54 -1.10 6.85
N LEU A 119 12.34 -1.18 7.42
CA LEU A 119 11.46 -0.02 7.50
C LEU A 119 12.05 1.06 8.40
N PRO A 120 11.72 2.34 8.16
CA PRO A 120 12.17 3.44 8.99
C PRO A 120 11.75 3.29 10.45
N ALA A 121 12.66 3.60 11.38
CA ALA A 121 12.39 3.49 12.82
C ALA A 121 11.27 4.43 13.29
N ILE A 122 10.94 5.48 12.52
CA ILE A 122 9.90 6.45 12.86
C ILE A 122 8.54 5.80 13.15
N LEU A 123 8.25 4.67 12.50
CA LEU A 123 7.03 3.88 12.67
C LEU A 123 6.85 3.33 14.10
N THR A 124 7.96 3.15 14.82
CA THR A 124 7.96 2.62 16.19
C THR A 124 7.64 3.67 17.24
N PHE A 125 7.59 4.95 16.86
CA PHE A 125 7.34 6.06 17.79
C PHE A 125 5.87 6.49 17.86
N ILE A 126 4.92 5.79 17.23
CA ILE A 126 3.48 6.07 17.40
C ILE A 126 3.00 5.51 18.75
N PRO A 127 2.54 6.37 19.70
CA PRO A 127 1.85 5.91 20.89
C PRO A 127 0.69 4.96 20.56
N GLN A 128 0.64 3.81 21.25
CA GLN A 128 -0.42 2.83 21.04
C GLN A 128 -1.69 3.16 21.86
N GLN A 129 -1.54 3.89 22.96
CA GLN A 129 -2.66 4.23 23.82
C GLN A 129 -3.55 5.27 23.14
N GLY A 130 -4.82 4.91 22.92
CA GLY A 130 -5.82 5.80 22.29
C GLY A 130 -5.77 5.81 20.76
N LEU A 131 -4.78 5.18 20.12
CA LEU A 131 -4.64 5.18 18.67
C LEU A 131 -5.92 4.70 17.97
N VAL A 132 -6.50 5.55 17.12
CA VAL A 132 -7.60 5.16 16.25
C VAL A 132 -7.05 4.15 15.22
N PRO A 133 -7.63 2.93 15.13
CA PRO A 133 -7.15 1.91 14.21
C PRO A 133 -7.09 2.39 12.76
N ASP A 134 -6.05 1.99 12.04
CA ASP A 134 -5.82 2.31 10.63
C ASP A 134 -5.80 3.83 10.28
N SER A 135 -5.67 4.71 11.28
CA SER A 135 -5.57 6.17 11.09
C SER A 135 -4.16 6.65 10.74
N ALA A 136 -3.13 5.84 11.01
CA ALA A 136 -1.75 6.25 10.80
C ALA A 136 -1.47 6.52 9.30
N ARG A 137 -0.77 7.62 9.01
CA ARG A 137 -0.36 8.01 7.66
C ARG A 137 1.11 8.39 7.66
N TYR A 138 1.87 7.74 6.80
CA TYR A 138 3.26 8.05 6.55
C TYR A 138 3.39 9.10 5.45
N ILE A 139 4.08 10.18 5.77
CA ILE A 139 4.21 11.38 4.96
C ILE A 139 5.66 11.47 4.47
N LEU A 140 5.82 11.33 3.15
CA LEU A 140 7.12 11.37 2.48
C LEU A 140 7.41 12.71 1.83
N GLY A 141 6.43 13.60 1.76
CA GLY A 141 6.60 14.90 1.13
C GLY A 141 5.36 15.78 1.13
N PRO A 142 5.41 16.89 0.38
CA PRO A 142 4.35 17.89 0.35
C PRO A 142 2.99 17.36 -0.09
N ALA A 143 2.93 16.37 -0.99
CA ALA A 143 1.65 15.84 -1.49
C ALA A 143 0.92 15.05 -0.42
N SER A 144 1.60 14.12 0.25
CA SER A 144 1.05 13.39 1.40
C SER A 144 0.77 14.30 2.58
N PHE A 145 1.59 15.33 2.82
CA PHE A 145 1.35 16.30 3.88
C PHE A 145 0.07 17.11 3.65
N GLN A 146 -0.12 17.64 2.45
CA GLN A 146 -1.34 18.35 2.09
C GLN A 146 -2.59 17.44 2.12
N GLY A 147 -2.42 16.16 1.79
CA GLY A 147 -3.50 15.17 1.76
C GLY A 147 -3.96 14.71 3.15
N PHE A 148 -3.05 14.61 4.13
CA PHE A 148 -3.37 14.00 5.43
C PHE A 148 -3.20 14.93 6.64
N ALA A 149 -2.50 16.05 6.50
CA ALA A 149 -2.25 17.02 7.58
C ALA A 149 -2.52 18.45 7.08
N SER A 150 -3.62 18.64 6.35
CA SER A 150 -3.98 19.93 5.73
C SER A 150 -4.09 21.08 6.73
N GLU A 151 -4.42 20.77 7.98
CA GLU A 151 -4.46 21.71 9.11
C GLU A 151 -3.08 22.25 9.51
N LEU A 152 -2.01 21.55 9.10
CA LEU A 152 -0.62 21.96 9.30
C LEU A 152 0.02 22.55 8.03
N ALA A 153 -0.75 22.80 6.97
CA ALA A 153 -0.24 23.21 5.65
C ALA A 153 0.59 24.52 5.65
N SER A 154 0.50 25.34 6.69
CA SER A 154 1.35 26.54 6.86
C SER A 154 2.74 26.27 7.42
N THR A 155 3.01 25.03 7.83
CA THR A 155 4.30 24.59 8.37
C THR A 155 5.20 24.13 7.22
N ASP A 156 6.51 24.36 7.35
CA ASP A 156 7.53 23.73 6.50
C ASP A 156 8.30 22.68 7.31
N PRO A 157 7.95 21.39 7.19
CA PRO A 157 8.66 20.31 7.89
C PRO A 157 10.06 20.02 7.32
N GLY A 158 10.43 20.61 6.18
CA GLY A 158 11.70 20.35 5.52
C GLY A 158 11.73 19.12 4.62
N PHE A 159 10.62 18.80 3.95
CA PHE A 159 10.54 17.66 3.01
C PHE A 159 11.55 17.76 1.87
N ALA A 160 11.90 18.99 1.45
CA ALA A 160 12.93 19.21 0.43
C ALA A 160 14.34 18.77 0.89
N GLN A 161 14.55 18.62 2.20
CA GLN A 161 15.80 18.12 2.80
C GLN A 161 15.71 16.62 3.19
N GLY A 162 14.63 15.94 2.81
CA GLY A 162 14.43 14.52 3.13
C GLY A 162 13.82 14.27 4.51
N ALA A 163 13.13 15.27 5.09
CA ALA A 163 12.29 15.01 6.25
C ALA A 163 11.18 14.01 5.87
N GLU A 164 10.81 13.17 6.82
CA GLU A 164 9.65 12.28 6.75
C GLU A 164 8.85 12.47 8.04
N ALA A 165 7.54 12.27 7.98
CA ALA A 165 6.67 12.43 9.13
C ALA A 165 5.66 11.30 9.23
N GLN A 166 5.21 11.00 10.44
CA GLN A 166 4.16 10.03 10.69
C GLN A 166 3.07 10.73 11.51
N ILE A 167 1.83 10.67 11.05
CA ILE A 167 0.67 11.20 11.78
C ILE A 167 -0.30 10.08 12.10
N ALA A 168 -1.16 10.28 13.11
CA ALA A 168 -2.24 9.38 13.47
C ALA A 168 -3.32 10.10 14.30
N GLU A 169 -4.51 9.53 14.34
CA GLU A 169 -5.62 10.01 15.16
C GLU A 169 -5.69 9.26 16.51
N TYR A 170 -6.21 9.93 17.54
CA TYR A 170 -6.34 9.43 18.93
C TYR A 170 -7.72 9.74 19.52
#